data_AF-A0A447T9N8-F1
#
_entry.id   AF-A0A447T9N8-F1
#
_cell.length_a   1.000
_cell.length_b   1.000
_cell.length_c   1.000
_cell.angle_alpha   90.00
_cell.angle_beta   90.00
_cell.angle_gamma   90.00
#
_symmetry.space_group_name_H-M   'P 1'
#
loop_
_entity.id
_entity.type
_entity.pdbx_description
1 polymer ?
#
loop_
_entity_poly.entity_id
_entity_poly.type
_entity_poly.pdbx_seq_one_letter_code
_entity_poly.pdbx_strand_id
1 'polypeptide(L)'
;MAAHNYYIGGLIGYSNSTISNSAATGNVNAVFGGYTGGFIGYAAGGTVSASYATGSVTAGDYGYDDNAGFIGVNYAPITNSYSTGTVTLAQSWYSGGLVGQNHANIGNSYSSSNITVSSGPPPAETGPPPIPIASAAWLATMSPAI
;
A
#
# COMPACT_ATOMS: atom_id res chain seq x y z
N MET A 1 6.85 2.43 -18.51
CA MET A 1 6.63 1.83 -17.18
C MET A 1 6.19 0.40 -17.39
N ALA A 2 6.94 -0.57 -16.89
CA ALA A 2 6.46 -1.96 -16.86
C ALA A 2 5.50 -2.09 -15.67
N ALA A 3 4.24 -2.41 -15.93
CA ALA A 3 3.35 -2.85 -14.87
C ALA A 3 3.83 -4.24 -14.43
N HIS A 4 4.36 -4.32 -13.23
CA HIS A 4 4.77 -5.56 -12.62
C HIS A 4 3.54 -6.25 -12.01
N ASN A 5 2.98 -7.24 -12.69
CA ASN A 5 1.83 -8.01 -12.19
C ASN A 5 2.30 -9.14 -11.26
N TYR A 6 2.95 -8.79 -10.15
CA TYR A 6 3.37 -9.78 -9.17
C TYR A 6 2.25 -10.07 -8.18
N TYR A 7 2.02 -11.35 -7.89
CA TYR A 7 1.07 -11.80 -6.88
C TYR A 7 1.85 -12.30 -5.67
N ILE A 8 1.86 -11.51 -4.61
CA ILE A 8 2.69 -11.75 -3.43
C ILE A 8 1.76 -12.01 -2.25
N GLY A 9 1.78 -13.24 -1.74
CA GLY A 9 0.99 -13.64 -0.59
C GLY A 9 1.83 -14.33 0.46
N GLY A 10 1.54 -14.10 1.74
CA GLY A 10 2.24 -14.76 2.84
C GLY A 10 1.99 -16.28 2.88
N LEU A 11 0.84 -16.74 2.37
CA LEU A 11 0.57 -18.17 2.14
C LEU A 11 0.48 -18.50 0.65
N ILE A 12 -0.22 -17.68 -0.15
CA ILE A 12 -0.52 -17.99 -1.56
C ILE A 12 -0.38 -16.75 -2.43
N GLY A 13 0.43 -16.80 -3.49
CA GLY A 13 0.50 -15.70 -4.47
C GLY A 13 -0.85 -15.51 -5.20
N TYR A 14 -1.28 -16.53 -5.93
CA TYR A 14 -2.53 -16.54 -6.70
C TYR A 14 -3.40 -17.74 -6.32
N SER A 15 -4.69 -17.52 -6.11
CA SER A 15 -5.67 -18.60 -5.86
C SER A 15 -6.92 -18.45 -6.71
N ASN A 16 -7.42 -19.57 -7.23
CA ASN A 16 -8.76 -19.72 -7.78
C ASN A 16 -9.46 -20.96 -7.19
N SER A 17 -9.33 -21.15 -5.88
CA SER A 17 -9.77 -22.35 -5.19
C SER A 17 -10.34 -22.03 -3.82
N THR A 18 -11.08 -22.96 -3.25
CA THR A 18 -11.58 -22.84 -1.87
C THR A 18 -10.42 -22.99 -0.88
N ILE A 19 -10.28 -22.00 -0.02
CA ILE A 19 -9.30 -21.95 1.06
C ILE A 19 -10.08 -21.81 2.36
N SER A 20 -9.82 -22.71 3.30
CA SER A 20 -10.48 -22.69 4.60
C SER A 20 -9.53 -23.07 5.71
N ASN A 21 -9.79 -22.57 6.92
CA ASN A 21 -9.06 -22.97 8.15
C ASN A 21 -7.54 -22.85 8.02
N SER A 22 -7.08 -21.76 7.41
CA SER A 22 -5.69 -21.58 7.01
C SER A 22 -5.09 -20.31 7.61
N ALA A 23 -3.78 -20.28 7.79
CA ALA A 23 -3.08 -19.21 8.49
C ALA A 23 -1.81 -18.76 7.76
N ALA A 24 -1.53 -17.45 7.78
CA ALA A 24 -0.25 -16.88 7.38
C ALA A 24 0.33 -16.01 8.49
N THR A 25 1.50 -16.37 9.00
CA THR A 25 2.18 -15.62 10.07
C THR A 25 3.53 -15.06 9.63
N GLY A 26 3.98 -15.40 8.43
CA GLY A 26 5.24 -14.91 7.86
C GLY A 26 5.12 -13.47 7.39
N ASN A 27 6.21 -12.72 7.54
CA ASN A 27 6.28 -11.34 7.07
C ASN A 27 6.42 -11.32 5.54
N VAL A 28 5.67 -10.42 4.90
CA VAL A 28 5.69 -10.21 3.45
C VAL A 28 6.45 -8.91 3.17
N ASN A 29 7.46 -8.99 2.29
CA ASN A 29 8.22 -7.83 1.83
C ASN A 29 8.18 -7.76 0.31
N ALA A 30 7.31 -6.90 -0.23
CA ALA A 30 7.15 -6.63 -1.65
C ALA A 30 7.99 -5.40 -2.03
N VAL A 31 9.15 -5.65 -2.66
CA VAL A 31 10.06 -4.58 -3.09
C VAL A 31 9.58 -3.92 -4.38
N PHE A 32 8.91 -4.70 -5.24
CA PHE A 32 8.34 -4.25 -6.50
C PHE A 32 6.82 -4.36 -6.43
N GLY A 33 6.13 -3.43 -7.09
CA GLY A 33 4.69 -3.26 -7.09
C GLY A 33 3.93 -4.46 -7.65
N GLY A 34 2.61 -4.47 -7.40
CA GLY A 34 1.69 -5.55 -7.74
C GLY A 34 0.56 -5.71 -6.71
N TYR A 35 0.13 -6.95 -6.53
CA TYR A 35 -0.92 -7.32 -5.59
C TYR A 35 -0.32 -8.04 -4.39
N THR A 36 -0.31 -7.36 -3.25
CA THR A 36 0.32 -7.87 -2.03
C THR A 36 -0.72 -8.10 -0.95
N GLY A 37 -0.77 -9.32 -0.40
CA GLY A 37 -1.58 -9.65 0.75
C GLY A 37 -0.80 -10.39 1.82
N GLY A 38 -1.11 -10.14 3.09
CA GLY A 38 -0.54 -10.93 4.19
C GLY A 38 -0.92 -12.41 4.12
N PHE A 39 -2.05 -12.76 3.47
CA PHE A 39 -2.52 -14.12 3.24
C PHE A 39 -2.43 -14.51 1.76
N ILE A 40 -3.16 -13.80 0.89
CA ILE A 40 -3.21 -14.06 -0.56
C ILE A 40 -2.89 -12.78 -1.34
N GLY A 41 -2.05 -12.84 -2.38
CA GLY A 41 -1.84 -11.70 -3.27
C GLY A 41 -3.07 -11.40 -4.13
N TYR A 42 -3.51 -12.40 -4.92
CA TYR A 42 -4.67 -12.31 -5.79
C TYR A 42 -5.62 -13.51 -5.62
N ALA A 43 -6.83 -13.26 -5.16
CA ALA A 43 -7.88 -14.28 -5.06
C ALA A 43 -8.85 -14.13 -6.24
N ALA A 44 -8.66 -14.91 -7.29
CA ALA A 44 -9.42 -14.87 -8.56
C ALA A 44 -10.84 -15.46 -8.46
N GLY A 45 -11.09 -16.29 -7.44
CA GLY A 45 -12.34 -17.02 -7.29
C GLY A 45 -12.27 -18.07 -6.19
N GLY A 46 -13.27 -18.96 -6.13
CA GLY A 46 -13.45 -19.90 -5.03
C GLY A 46 -14.07 -19.22 -3.81
N THR A 47 -13.63 -19.60 -2.60
CA THR A 47 -14.09 -19.04 -1.33
C THR A 47 -12.93 -18.99 -0.33
N VAL A 48 -12.89 -17.95 0.50
CA VAL A 48 -11.94 -17.85 1.61
C VAL A 48 -12.72 -17.81 2.91
N SER A 49 -12.49 -18.77 3.81
CA SER A 49 -13.23 -18.86 5.06
C SER A 49 -12.36 -19.24 6.25
N ALA A 50 -12.74 -18.77 7.44
CA ALA A 50 -12.10 -19.18 8.71
C ALA A 50 -10.56 -19.09 8.67
N SER A 51 -10.03 -18.06 8.01
CA SER A 51 -8.59 -17.95 7.73
C SER A 51 -8.04 -16.62 8.22
N TYR A 52 -6.74 -16.56 8.49
CA TYR A 52 -6.15 -15.36 9.09
C TYR A 52 -4.72 -15.05 8.66
N ALA A 53 -4.36 -13.77 8.76
CA ALA A 53 -2.98 -13.30 8.60
C ALA A 53 -2.52 -12.41 9.75
N THR A 54 -1.35 -12.71 10.31
CA THR A 54 -0.75 -11.93 11.41
C THR A 54 0.62 -11.36 11.07
N GLY A 55 1.23 -11.81 9.96
CA GLY A 55 2.53 -11.30 9.51
C GLY A 55 2.46 -9.85 9.05
N SER A 56 3.55 -9.11 9.22
CA SER A 56 3.64 -7.73 8.72
C SER A 56 3.73 -7.72 7.19
N VAL A 57 3.11 -6.72 6.55
CA VAL A 57 3.19 -6.49 5.10
C VAL A 57 3.91 -5.17 4.86
N THR A 58 5.03 -5.24 4.14
CA THR A 58 5.76 -4.06 3.67
C THR A 58 5.74 -4.04 2.14
N ALA A 59 5.27 -2.95 1.55
CA ALA A 59 5.31 -2.72 0.10
C ALA A 59 5.99 -1.39 -0.21
N GLY A 60 7.10 -1.44 -0.93
CA GLY A 60 8.01 -0.31 -1.12
C GLY A 60 7.92 0.42 -2.46
N ASP A 61 7.08 -0.04 -3.39
CA ASP A 61 7.03 0.55 -4.74
C ASP A 61 6.11 1.78 -4.81
N TYR A 62 6.40 2.64 -5.79
CA TYR A 62 5.67 3.86 -6.12
C TYR A 62 4.76 3.61 -7.33
N GLY A 63 3.98 2.52 -7.28
CA GLY A 63 3.24 1.95 -8.40
C GLY A 63 1.72 1.88 -8.24
N TYR A 64 1.09 1.21 -9.21
CA TYR A 64 -0.35 0.93 -9.27
C TYR A 64 -0.66 -0.31 -8.42
N ASP A 65 -0.48 -0.20 -7.11
CA ASP A 65 -0.42 -1.36 -6.23
C ASP A 65 -1.65 -1.50 -5.32
N ASP A 66 -2.07 -2.76 -5.16
CA ASP A 66 -3.20 -3.18 -4.33
C ASP A 66 -2.69 -4.01 -3.16
N ASN A 67 -2.54 -3.37 -2.01
CA ASN A 67 -1.81 -3.93 -0.88
C ASN A 67 -2.70 -4.04 0.35
N ALA A 68 -2.65 -5.18 1.06
CA ALA A 68 -3.48 -5.38 2.23
C ALA A 68 -2.90 -6.33 3.27
N GLY A 69 -3.45 -6.25 4.49
CA GLY A 69 -3.08 -7.16 5.58
C GLY A 69 -3.60 -8.59 5.41
N PHE A 70 -4.65 -8.84 4.60
CA PHE A 70 -5.15 -10.19 4.30
C PHE A 70 -5.06 -10.52 2.81
N ILE A 71 -5.85 -9.86 1.95
CA ILE A 71 -5.86 -10.12 0.49
C ILE A 71 -5.61 -8.84 -0.30
N GLY A 72 -4.64 -8.83 -1.21
CA GLY A 72 -4.37 -7.67 -2.08
C GLY A 72 -5.59 -7.34 -2.95
N VAL A 73 -5.92 -8.25 -3.88
CA VAL A 73 -7.12 -8.15 -4.72
C VAL A 73 -8.02 -9.37 -4.53
N ASN A 74 -9.31 -9.12 -4.29
CA ASN A 74 -10.28 -10.13 -3.96
C ASN A 74 -11.47 -10.20 -4.93
N TYR A 75 -11.63 -11.36 -5.58
CA TYR A 75 -12.82 -11.78 -6.32
C TYR A 75 -13.53 -12.98 -5.67
N ALA A 76 -13.04 -13.47 -4.52
CA ALA A 76 -13.63 -14.59 -3.80
C ALA A 76 -14.45 -14.10 -2.59
N PRO A 77 -15.61 -14.71 -2.26
CA PRO A 77 -16.29 -14.38 -1.01
C PRO A 77 -15.40 -14.69 0.20
N ILE A 78 -15.32 -13.73 1.13
CA ILE A 78 -14.55 -13.86 2.37
C ILE A 78 -15.52 -13.98 3.55
N THR A 79 -15.33 -14.99 4.39
CA THR A 79 -16.14 -15.16 5.61
C THR A 79 -15.29 -15.55 6.83
N ASN A 80 -15.69 -15.09 8.02
CA ASN A 80 -15.06 -15.49 9.29
C ASN A 80 -13.52 -15.36 9.30
N SER A 81 -12.97 -14.35 8.62
CA SER A 81 -11.53 -14.23 8.40
C SER A 81 -11.00 -12.92 8.95
N TYR A 82 -9.72 -12.87 9.30
CA TYR A 82 -9.17 -11.66 9.90
C TYR A 82 -7.69 -11.40 9.60
N SER A 83 -7.29 -10.14 9.74
CA SER A 83 -5.88 -9.73 9.73
C SER A 83 -5.51 -8.86 10.93
N THR A 84 -4.30 -9.03 11.43
CA THR A 84 -3.76 -8.24 12.54
C THR A 84 -2.35 -7.69 12.31
N GLY A 85 -1.70 -8.08 11.21
CA GLY A 85 -0.34 -7.63 10.91
C GLY A 85 -0.27 -6.13 10.63
N THR A 86 0.88 -5.50 10.90
CA THR A 86 1.11 -4.11 10.49
C THR A 86 1.29 -4.04 8.97
N VAL A 87 0.72 -3.02 8.33
CA VAL A 87 0.82 -2.79 6.89
C VAL A 87 1.54 -1.46 6.66
N THR A 88 2.70 -1.49 6.00
CA THR A 88 3.53 -0.31 5.72
C THR A 88 3.73 -0.18 4.22
N LEU A 89 3.24 0.90 3.63
CA LEU A 89 3.18 1.11 2.18
C LEU A 89 3.87 2.42 1.81
N ALA A 90 4.67 2.43 0.74
CA ALA A 90 5.24 3.66 0.18
C ALA A 90 4.17 4.45 -0.59
N GLN A 91 3.66 3.92 -1.70
CA GLN A 91 2.42 4.40 -2.32
C GLN A 91 1.55 3.19 -2.68
N SER A 92 0.23 3.39 -2.64
CA SER A 92 -0.73 2.35 -3.01
C SER A 92 -1.98 3.04 -3.55
N TRP A 93 -2.59 2.45 -4.56
CA TRP A 93 -3.86 2.91 -5.09
C TRP A 93 -5.01 2.48 -4.19
N TYR A 94 -5.04 1.18 -3.91
CA TYR A 94 -5.99 0.59 -2.97
C TYR A 94 -5.22 -0.09 -1.85
N SER A 95 -5.50 0.37 -0.63
CA SER A 95 -4.89 -0.18 0.57
C SER A 95 -5.92 -0.41 1.65
N GLY A 96 -5.85 -1.55 2.32
CA GLY A 96 -6.79 -1.88 3.37
C GLY A 96 -6.24 -2.87 4.38
N GLY A 97 -6.85 -2.87 5.57
CA GLY A 97 -6.40 -3.74 6.64
C GLY A 97 -6.71 -5.20 6.34
N LEU A 98 -7.92 -5.46 5.82
CA LEU A 98 -8.33 -6.78 5.37
C LEU A 98 -8.07 -6.94 3.86
N VAL A 99 -8.74 -6.15 3.02
CA VAL A 99 -8.62 -6.24 1.56
C VAL A 99 -8.21 -4.90 0.96
N GLY A 100 -7.35 -4.92 -0.06
CA GLY A 100 -6.94 -3.74 -0.82
C GLY A 100 -8.04 -3.35 -1.79
N GLN A 101 -8.24 -4.18 -2.81
CA GLN A 101 -9.35 -4.05 -3.77
C GLN A 101 -10.32 -5.22 -3.66
N ASN A 102 -11.61 -4.94 -3.51
CA ASN A 102 -12.63 -5.96 -3.29
C ASN A 102 -13.73 -5.94 -4.36
N HIS A 103 -14.02 -7.10 -4.95
CA HIS A 103 -15.05 -7.34 -5.95
C HIS A 103 -16.08 -8.41 -5.55
N ALA A 104 -16.01 -8.90 -4.30
CA ALA A 104 -16.90 -9.96 -3.79
C ALA A 104 -17.43 -9.65 -2.38
N ASN A 105 -18.34 -10.47 -1.85
CA ASN A 105 -18.88 -10.25 -0.51
C ASN A 105 -17.87 -10.57 0.59
N ILE A 106 -17.81 -9.70 1.60
CA ILE A 106 -17.06 -9.91 2.83
C ILE A 106 -18.07 -9.97 3.99
N GLY A 107 -18.10 -11.07 4.72
CA GLY A 107 -19.00 -11.28 5.86
C GLY A 107 -18.24 -11.71 7.11
N ASN A 108 -18.68 -11.27 8.30
CA ASN A 108 -18.12 -11.69 9.59
C ASN A 108 -16.58 -11.65 9.65
N SER A 109 -15.96 -10.67 9.00
CA SER A 109 -14.52 -10.58 8.85
C SER A 109 -14.05 -9.22 9.30
N TYR A 110 -12.88 -9.14 9.92
CA TYR A 110 -12.39 -7.91 10.53
C TYR A 110 -10.88 -7.75 10.33
N SER A 111 -10.40 -6.52 10.45
CA SER A 111 -8.99 -6.24 10.52
C SER A 111 -8.69 -5.41 11.75
N SER A 112 -7.68 -5.81 12.52
CA SER A 112 -7.05 -4.98 13.56
C SER A 112 -5.68 -4.46 13.12
N SER A 113 -5.34 -4.60 11.84
CA SER A 113 -4.09 -4.14 11.24
C SER A 113 -3.90 -2.64 11.39
N ASN A 114 -2.70 -2.20 11.79
CA ASN A 114 -2.29 -0.79 11.75
C ASN A 114 -1.66 -0.49 10.39
N ILE A 115 -2.17 0.52 9.68
CA ILE A 115 -1.78 0.85 8.31
C ILE A 115 -1.07 2.19 8.29
N THR A 116 0.16 2.20 7.75
CA THR A 116 0.93 3.42 7.50
C THR A 116 1.21 3.54 6.01
N VAL A 117 0.80 4.65 5.40
CA VAL A 117 1.11 4.98 4.01
C VAL A 117 2.02 6.19 3.98
N SER A 118 3.25 6.01 3.51
CA SER A 118 4.27 7.06 3.47
C SER A 118 4.31 7.70 2.09
N SER A 119 3.55 8.79 1.88
CA SER A 119 3.74 9.61 0.69
C SER A 119 5.22 9.90 0.51
N GLY A 120 5.80 9.44 -0.61
CA GLY A 120 7.21 9.67 -0.92
C GLY A 120 7.59 11.15 -0.80
N PRO A 121 8.90 11.48 -0.81
CA PRO A 121 9.33 12.88 -0.73
C PRO A 121 8.56 13.70 -1.79
N PRO A 122 8.08 14.91 -1.45
CA PRO A 122 7.44 15.77 -2.44
C PRO A 122 8.36 15.88 -3.66
N PRO A 123 7.81 15.96 -4.89
CA PRO A 123 8.63 16.11 -6.08
C PRO A 123 9.63 17.23 -5.81
N ALA A 124 10.92 16.94 -6.00
CA ALA A 124 11.96 17.93 -5.75
C ALA A 124 11.53 19.23 -6.43
N GLU A 125 11.42 20.31 -5.65
CA GLU A 125 11.21 21.65 -6.17
C GLU A 125 12.38 21.93 -7.12
N THR A 126 12.18 21.66 -8.41
CA THR A 126 13.14 21.99 -9.47
C THR A 126 13.02 23.46 -9.87
N GLY A 127 12.23 24.22 -9.11
CA GLY A 127 12.16 25.67 -9.22
C GLY A 127 13.44 26.33 -8.69
N PRO A 128 13.85 27.46 -9.26
CA PRO A 128 14.90 28.27 -8.66
C PRO A 128 14.50 28.62 -7.21
N PRO A 129 15.47 28.71 -6.28
CA PRO A 129 15.18 29.03 -4.89
C PRO A 129 14.32 30.30 -4.82
N PRO A 130 13.31 30.36 -3.93
CA PRO A 130 12.50 31.55 -3.78
C PRO A 130 13.44 32.74 -3.55
N ILE A 131 13.33 33.73 -4.43
CA ILE A 131 14.03 35.01 -4.27
C ILE A 131 13.72 35.52 -2.86
N PRO A 132 14.72 35.63 -1.96
CA PRO A 132 14.45 36.10 -0.63
C PRO A 132 13.94 37.54 -0.76
N ILE A 133 12.69 37.76 -0.40
CA ILE A 133 12.18 39.10 -0.11
C ILE A 133 12.87 39.56 1.17
N ALA A 134 14.11 40.03 1.02
CA ALA A 134 14.80 40.74 2.07
C ALA A 134 13.95 41.98 2.41
N SER A 135 13.51 42.03 3.66
CA SER A 135 12.83 43.16 4.27
C SER A 135 13.42 44.49 3.82
N ALA A 136 12.54 45.42 3.51
CA ALA A 136 12.87 46.82 3.28
C ALA A 136 13.81 47.36 4.38
N ALA A 137 14.99 47.86 4.00
CA ALA A 137 15.65 49.06 4.52
C ALA A 137 17.11 49.15 4.04
N TRP A 138 17.43 50.10 3.15
CA TRP A 138 18.18 51.32 3.45
C TRP A 138 18.63 52.05 2.17
N LEU A 139 18.65 53.38 2.31
CA LEU A 139 18.67 54.43 1.32
C LEU A 139 20.08 54.74 0.75
N ALA A 140 20.08 55.34 -0.45
CA ALA A 140 21.07 56.30 -0.99
C ALA A 140 22.50 55.81 -1.35
N THR A 141 22.87 55.97 -2.62
CA THR A 141 23.73 57.08 -3.09
C THR A 141 24.07 56.88 -4.57
N MET A 142 23.47 57.69 -5.46
CA MET A 142 24.15 58.06 -6.71
C MET A 142 23.96 59.56 -6.92
N SER A 143 25.02 60.29 -6.58
CA SER A 143 25.28 61.65 -7.04
C SER A 143 25.46 61.62 -8.56
N PRO A 144 24.93 62.57 -9.35
CA PRO A 144 25.34 62.70 -10.74
C PRO A 144 26.69 63.41 -10.78
N ALA A 145 27.68 62.76 -11.38
CA ALA A 145 28.87 63.42 -11.90
C ALA A 145 28.82 63.34 -13.44
N ILE A 146 28.99 64.53 -14.03
CA ILE A 146 29.03 64.91 -15.46
C ILE A 146 27.66 65.19 -16.08
#